data_AF-A0A7S0AZ69-F1
#
_entry.id   AF-A0A7S0AZ69-F1
#
_cell.length_a   1.000
_cell.length_b   1.000
_cell.length_c   1.000
_cell.angle_alpha   90.00
_cell.angle_beta   90.00
_cell.angle_gamma   90.00
#
_symmetry.space_group_name_H-M   'P 1'
#
loop_
_entity.id
_entity.type
_entity.pdbx_description
1 polymer ?
#
loop_
_entity_poly.entity_id
_entity_poly.type
_entity_poly.pdbx_seq_one_letter_code
_entity_poly.pdbx_strand_id
1 'polypeptide(L)'
;LDVLEDMKEKAEEQLSSLRKAETNAKHNYAMLKQSLEDQAKADTKDLADEKAAKASAEETKATAEGDLAETVKGLTDAKSALELASSNCMTTAADHEASVSARAEELKTIAEAKKILEDSTGGAVAQTYSLLQAESRTASGLRTHADLANAEVIHLMKRLAKEHGSPALAQLASRIAVVMKYGAGAGQDPFAKVKGLISEMIEKLEAEAGSEATEKAYCDEQLLETQEKKGQLEFDMSKLSTKIDQASSKSVALKAEVEELQGELAALAKQQAEMDATRRESHSAFVEAKADLKAGIEGVRKALSVLKGYYGGAASASLLQGAGSLSAAMQQPAMPEGHTKASGAGSGIIGILEVVESDFTKNLAVEETEEDSAAAEYEKMTQANKVTKT
;
A
#
# COMPACT_ATOMS: atom_id res chain seq x y z
N LEU A 1 40.48 -154.23 -87.36
CA LEU A 1 39.60 -153.10 -87.73
C LEU A 1 38.66 -152.81 -86.57
N ASP A 2 37.90 -153.79 -86.06
CA ASP A 2 37.01 -153.63 -84.88
C ASP A 2 37.60 -152.95 -83.64
N VAL A 3 38.82 -153.32 -83.20
CA VAL A 3 39.42 -152.74 -81.98
C VAL A 3 39.68 -151.23 -82.13
N LEU A 4 40.00 -150.76 -83.34
CA LEU A 4 40.23 -149.33 -83.60
C LEU A 4 38.91 -148.55 -83.68
N GLU A 5 37.81 -149.20 -84.05
CA GLU A 5 36.48 -148.60 -84.14
C GLU A 5 35.82 -148.48 -82.75
N ASP A 6 35.94 -149.50 -81.88
CA ASP A 6 35.53 -149.44 -80.47
C ASP A 6 36.36 -148.41 -79.66
N MET A 7 37.67 -148.30 -79.92
CA MET A 7 38.50 -147.24 -79.32
C MET A 7 38.09 -145.83 -79.79
N LYS A 8 37.68 -145.69 -81.05
CA LYS A 8 37.18 -144.43 -81.58
C LYS A 8 35.84 -144.05 -80.95
N GLU A 9 34.90 -144.99 -80.83
CA GLU A 9 33.60 -144.76 -80.21
C GLU A 9 33.73 -144.40 -78.72
N LYS A 10 34.57 -145.11 -77.96
CA LYS A 10 34.89 -144.76 -76.57
C LYS A 10 35.57 -143.40 -76.43
N ALA A 11 36.48 -143.05 -77.33
CA ALA A 11 37.12 -141.73 -77.34
C ALA A 11 36.14 -140.60 -77.69
N GLU A 12 35.21 -140.83 -78.63
CA GLU A 12 34.16 -139.89 -78.99
C GLU A 12 33.13 -139.73 -77.86
N GLU A 13 32.76 -140.81 -77.17
CA GLU A 13 31.89 -140.78 -76.00
C GLU A 13 32.55 -140.06 -74.81
N GLN A 14 33.81 -140.37 -74.51
CA GLN A 14 34.60 -139.66 -73.50
C GLN A 14 34.76 -138.17 -73.85
N LEU A 15 35.03 -137.84 -75.11
CA LEU A 15 35.12 -136.45 -75.57
C LEU A 15 33.77 -135.73 -75.43
N SER A 16 32.67 -136.39 -75.78
CA SER A 16 31.31 -135.85 -75.63
C SER A 16 30.95 -135.64 -74.16
N SER A 17 31.28 -136.61 -73.30
CA SER A 17 31.08 -136.53 -71.85
C SER A 17 31.91 -135.40 -71.22
N LEU A 18 33.21 -135.31 -71.56
CA LEU A 18 34.09 -134.24 -71.10
C LEU A 18 33.63 -132.86 -71.59
N ARG A 19 33.19 -132.74 -72.85
CA ARG A 19 32.61 -131.49 -73.38
C ARG A 19 31.32 -131.10 -72.67
N LYS A 20 30.44 -132.06 -72.34
CA LYS A 20 29.23 -131.82 -71.53
C LYS A 20 29.59 -131.37 -70.11
N ALA A 21 30.55 -132.05 -69.47
CA ALA A 21 31.02 -131.70 -68.13
C ALA A 21 31.66 -130.29 -68.11
N GLU A 22 32.49 -129.97 -69.11
CA GLU A 22 33.09 -128.64 -69.27
C GLU A 22 32.02 -127.57 -69.52
N THR A 23 31.02 -127.86 -70.37
CA THR A 23 29.92 -126.93 -70.65
C THR A 23 29.07 -126.68 -69.40
N ASN A 24 28.73 -127.73 -68.65
CA ASN A 24 28.00 -127.61 -67.39
C ASN A 24 28.82 -126.87 -66.32
N ALA A 25 30.12 -127.13 -66.23
CA ALA A 25 31.02 -126.43 -65.32
C ALA A 25 31.13 -124.94 -65.68
N LYS A 26 31.27 -124.60 -66.98
CA LYS A 26 31.25 -123.21 -67.45
C LYS A 26 29.92 -122.53 -67.16
N HIS A 27 28.80 -123.21 -67.39
CA HIS A 27 27.47 -122.67 -67.09
C HIS A 27 27.28 -122.42 -65.59
N ASN A 28 27.61 -123.39 -64.73
CA ASN A 28 27.53 -123.24 -63.28
C ASN A 28 28.46 -122.14 -62.76
N TYR A 29 29.68 -122.04 -63.31
CA TYR A 29 30.60 -120.94 -62.99
C TYR A 29 30.04 -119.59 -63.41
N ALA A 30 29.47 -119.48 -64.62
CA ALA A 30 28.85 -118.24 -65.10
C ALA A 30 27.64 -117.83 -64.25
N MET A 31 26.79 -118.78 -63.85
CA MET A 31 25.66 -118.53 -62.95
C MET A 31 26.12 -118.10 -61.55
N LEU A 32 27.12 -118.76 -60.99
CA LEU A 32 27.70 -118.39 -59.69
C LEU A 32 28.36 -117.02 -59.74
N LYS A 33 29.13 -116.74 -60.80
CA LYS A 33 29.76 -115.44 -61.03
C LYS A 33 28.70 -114.34 -61.14
N GLN A 34 27.66 -114.54 -61.94
CA GLN A 34 26.55 -113.59 -62.08
C GLN A 34 25.85 -113.36 -60.73
N SER A 35 25.55 -114.42 -59.98
CA SER A 35 24.93 -114.30 -58.65
C SER A 35 25.81 -113.53 -57.67
N LEU A 36 27.12 -113.75 -57.66
CA LEU A 36 28.06 -113.02 -56.80
C LEU A 36 28.23 -111.58 -57.24
N GLU A 37 28.24 -111.29 -58.55
CA GLU A 37 28.28 -109.93 -59.08
C GLU A 37 26.99 -109.15 -58.74
N ASP A 38 25.83 -109.79 -58.83
CA ASP A 38 24.55 -109.18 -58.47
C ASP A 38 24.42 -108.99 -56.95
N GLN A 39 24.89 -109.95 -56.16
CA GLN A 39 24.97 -109.81 -54.70
C GLN A 39 25.93 -108.67 -54.31
N ALA A 40 27.13 -108.61 -54.89
CA ALA A 40 28.07 -107.53 -54.60
C ALA A 40 27.52 -106.16 -55.00
N LYS A 41 26.76 -106.06 -56.11
CA LYS A 41 26.05 -104.83 -56.49
C LYS A 41 24.95 -104.46 -55.51
N ALA A 42 24.15 -105.43 -55.06
CA ALA A 42 23.10 -105.21 -54.07
C ALA A 42 23.70 -104.75 -52.74
N ASP A 43 24.69 -105.46 -52.20
CA ASP A 43 25.37 -105.11 -50.95
C ASP A 43 26.07 -103.74 -51.06
N THR A 44 26.69 -103.42 -52.20
CA THR A 44 27.31 -102.10 -52.44
C THR A 44 26.26 -100.98 -52.46
N LYS A 45 25.09 -101.24 -53.07
CA LYS A 45 23.99 -100.28 -53.10
C LYS A 45 23.40 -100.09 -51.71
N ASP A 46 23.10 -101.16 -50.99
CA ASP A 46 22.55 -101.11 -49.63
C ASP A 46 23.53 -100.39 -48.68
N LEU A 47 24.83 -100.66 -48.79
CA LEU A 47 25.85 -99.94 -48.02
C LEU A 47 25.88 -98.44 -48.36
N ALA A 48 25.65 -98.06 -49.62
CA ALA A 48 25.60 -96.66 -50.03
C ALA A 48 24.33 -95.97 -49.50
N ASP A 49 23.18 -96.63 -49.59
CA ASP A 49 21.89 -96.13 -49.10
C ASP A 49 21.91 -95.97 -47.57
N GLU A 50 22.45 -96.94 -46.83
CA GLU A 50 22.63 -96.86 -45.36
C GLU A 50 23.62 -95.75 -44.95
N LYS A 51 24.71 -95.57 -45.69
CA LYS A 51 25.64 -94.44 -45.45
C LYS A 51 24.98 -93.09 -45.68
N ALA A 52 24.15 -92.98 -46.73
CA ALA A 52 23.40 -91.76 -47.02
C ALA A 52 22.33 -91.48 -45.94
N ALA A 53 21.59 -92.51 -45.52
CA ALA A 53 20.61 -92.42 -44.45
C ALA A 53 21.26 -92.02 -43.12
N LYS A 54 22.41 -92.61 -42.77
CA LYS A 54 23.19 -92.23 -41.59
C LYS A 54 23.64 -90.78 -41.64
N ALA A 55 24.18 -90.31 -42.78
CA ALA A 55 24.61 -88.92 -42.93
C ALA A 55 23.44 -87.95 -42.77
N SER A 56 22.28 -88.24 -43.37
CA SER A 56 21.06 -87.42 -43.23
C SER A 56 20.53 -87.39 -41.79
N ALA A 57 20.59 -88.53 -41.07
CA ALA A 57 20.21 -88.60 -39.66
C ALA A 57 21.19 -87.81 -38.77
N GLU A 58 22.50 -87.86 -39.04
CA GLU A 58 23.51 -87.07 -38.33
C GLU A 58 23.33 -85.57 -38.54
N GLU A 59 23.02 -85.13 -39.78
CA GLU A 59 22.70 -83.73 -40.09
C GLU A 59 21.44 -83.25 -39.37
N THR A 60 20.38 -84.05 -39.39
CA THR A 60 19.11 -83.74 -38.69
C THR A 60 19.33 -83.65 -37.18
N LYS A 61 20.11 -84.57 -36.61
CA LYS A 61 20.47 -84.54 -35.19
C LYS A 61 21.26 -83.28 -34.84
N ALA A 62 22.28 -82.94 -35.62
CA ALA A 62 23.08 -81.74 -35.38
C ALA A 62 22.24 -80.45 -35.46
N THR A 63 21.32 -80.37 -36.42
CA THR A 63 20.38 -79.26 -36.56
C THR A 63 19.46 -79.17 -35.34
N ALA A 64 18.84 -80.28 -34.93
CA ALA A 64 17.95 -80.32 -33.77
C ALA A 64 18.67 -80.00 -32.44
N GLU A 65 19.93 -80.43 -32.27
CA GLU A 65 20.76 -80.08 -31.11
C GLU A 65 21.11 -78.57 -31.11
N GLY A 66 21.37 -77.99 -32.29
CA GLY A 66 21.55 -76.55 -32.47
C GLY A 66 20.30 -75.73 -32.10
N ASP A 67 19.15 -76.10 -32.66
CA ASP A 67 17.86 -75.47 -32.38
C ASP A 67 17.48 -75.59 -30.89
N LEU A 68 17.76 -76.75 -30.27
CA LEU A 68 17.54 -76.94 -28.84
C LEU A 68 18.43 -76.00 -27.99
N ALA A 69 19.70 -75.84 -28.37
CA ALA A 69 20.61 -74.94 -27.67
C ALA A 69 20.16 -73.47 -27.80
N GLU A 70 19.72 -73.05 -28.99
CA GLU A 70 19.19 -71.69 -29.21
C GLU A 70 17.89 -71.44 -28.45
N THR A 71 16.94 -72.39 -28.47
CA THR A 71 15.68 -72.27 -27.73
C THR A 71 15.88 -72.26 -26.21
N VAL A 72 16.81 -73.06 -25.67
CA VAL A 72 17.18 -73.03 -24.24
C VAL A 72 17.81 -71.68 -23.85
N LYS A 73 18.68 -71.14 -24.71
CA LYS A 73 19.24 -69.80 -24.50
C LYS A 73 18.15 -68.73 -24.52
N GLY A 74 17.29 -68.74 -25.54
CA GLY A 74 16.17 -67.80 -25.65
C GLY A 74 15.19 -67.88 -24.48
N LEU A 75 14.92 -69.09 -23.97
CA LEU A 75 14.09 -69.29 -22.77
C LEU A 75 14.74 -68.69 -21.52
N THR A 76 16.06 -68.83 -21.37
CA THR A 76 16.81 -68.28 -20.23
C THR A 76 16.82 -66.75 -20.27
N ASP A 77 17.08 -66.18 -21.45
CA ASP A 77 17.07 -64.73 -21.67
C ASP A 77 15.65 -64.16 -21.43
N ALA A 78 14.60 -64.84 -21.93
CA ALA A 78 13.21 -64.44 -21.72
C ALA A 78 12.79 -64.51 -20.24
N LYS A 79 13.20 -65.55 -19.49
CA LYS A 79 12.95 -65.63 -18.04
C LYS A 79 13.64 -64.50 -17.28
N SER A 80 14.89 -64.21 -17.62
CA SER A 80 15.65 -63.12 -17.00
C SER A 80 15.03 -61.76 -17.30
N ALA A 81 14.59 -61.54 -18.54
CA ALA A 81 13.87 -60.34 -18.94
C ALA A 81 12.51 -60.20 -18.23
N LEU A 82 11.79 -61.30 -18.02
CA LEU A 82 10.51 -61.32 -17.29
C LEU A 82 10.70 -60.97 -15.81
N GLU A 83 11.70 -61.55 -15.15
CA GLU A 83 12.02 -61.22 -13.74
C GLU A 83 12.40 -59.75 -13.59
N LEU A 84 13.25 -59.25 -14.50
CA LEU A 84 13.65 -57.85 -14.53
C LEU A 84 12.45 -56.92 -14.79
N ALA A 85 11.59 -57.25 -15.75
CA ALA A 85 10.39 -56.47 -16.06
C ALA A 85 9.39 -56.46 -14.89
N SER A 86 9.17 -57.61 -14.24
CA SER A 86 8.30 -57.73 -13.08
C SER A 86 8.82 -56.89 -11.91
N SER A 87 10.13 -56.99 -11.61
CA SER A 87 10.76 -56.20 -10.56
C SER A 87 10.65 -54.69 -10.83
N ASN A 88 10.99 -54.26 -12.05
CA ASN A 88 10.89 -52.86 -12.44
C ASN A 88 9.47 -52.33 -12.41
N CYS A 89 8.47 -53.14 -12.79
CA CYS A 89 7.07 -52.77 -12.71
C CYS A 89 6.64 -52.54 -11.25
N MET A 90 7.03 -53.43 -10.34
CA MET A 90 6.71 -53.30 -8.91
C MET A 90 7.38 -52.08 -8.28
N THR A 91 8.68 -51.87 -8.54
CA THR A 91 9.41 -50.69 -8.05
C THR A 91 8.80 -49.41 -8.60
N THR A 92 8.53 -49.35 -9.92
CA THR A 92 7.93 -48.16 -10.55
C THR A 92 6.52 -47.88 -10.01
N ALA A 93 5.72 -48.91 -9.77
CA ALA A 93 4.39 -48.76 -9.18
C ALA A 93 4.47 -48.20 -7.75
N ALA A 94 5.38 -48.73 -6.93
CA ALA A 94 5.61 -48.26 -5.56
C ALA A 94 6.14 -46.81 -5.53
N ASP A 95 7.11 -46.49 -6.39
CA ASP A 95 7.66 -45.14 -6.52
C ASP A 95 6.59 -44.14 -6.98
N HIS A 96 5.72 -44.55 -7.92
CA HIS A 96 4.60 -43.72 -8.38
C HIS A 96 3.56 -43.49 -7.27
N GLU A 97 3.19 -44.53 -6.51
CA GLU A 97 2.26 -44.39 -5.39
C GLU A 97 2.82 -43.47 -4.28
N ALA A 98 4.09 -43.62 -3.94
CA ALA A 98 4.79 -42.74 -3.00
C ALA A 98 4.84 -41.30 -3.52
N SER A 99 5.13 -41.12 -4.82
CA SER A 99 5.20 -39.83 -5.50
C SER A 99 3.85 -39.10 -5.51
N VAL A 100 2.77 -39.81 -5.84
CA VAL A 100 1.40 -39.26 -5.81
C VAL A 100 1.00 -38.86 -4.39
N SER A 101 1.31 -39.70 -3.40
CA SER A 101 1.01 -39.41 -1.99
C SER A 101 1.76 -38.18 -1.49
N ALA A 102 3.07 -38.09 -1.76
CA ALA A 102 3.88 -36.92 -1.39
C ALA A 102 3.40 -35.63 -2.06
N ARG A 103 3.02 -35.69 -3.35
CA ARG A 103 2.45 -34.54 -4.06
C ARG A 103 1.10 -34.11 -3.50
N ALA A 104 0.25 -35.06 -3.08
CA ALA A 104 -1.03 -34.75 -2.45
C ALA A 104 -0.84 -34.04 -1.10
N GLU A 105 0.14 -34.46 -0.30
CA GLU A 105 0.52 -33.78 0.95
C GLU A 105 1.06 -32.36 0.70
N GLU A 106 1.91 -32.18 -0.32
CA GLU A 106 2.42 -30.86 -0.70
C GLU A 106 1.28 -29.91 -1.09
N LEU A 107 0.37 -30.37 -1.95
CA LEU A 107 -0.78 -29.58 -2.40
C LEU A 107 -1.72 -29.24 -1.25
N LYS A 108 -1.94 -30.17 -0.30
CA LYS A 108 -2.75 -29.92 0.89
C LYS A 108 -2.12 -28.84 1.77
N THR A 109 -0.81 -28.90 1.99
CA THR A 109 -0.06 -27.91 2.77
C THR A 109 -0.16 -26.52 2.12
N ILE A 110 0.06 -26.44 0.80
CA ILE A 110 -0.05 -25.18 0.05
C ILE A 110 -1.48 -24.64 0.11
N ALA A 111 -2.49 -25.50 -0.02
CA ALA A 111 -3.90 -25.09 0.06
C ALA A 111 -4.26 -24.55 1.46
N GLU A 112 -3.75 -25.18 2.52
CA GLU A 112 -3.94 -24.72 3.90
C GLU A 112 -3.26 -23.36 4.13
N ALA A 113 -2.01 -23.20 3.71
CA ALA A 113 -1.30 -21.93 3.79
C ALA A 113 -2.01 -20.81 3.00
N LYS A 114 -2.48 -21.12 1.79
CA LYS A 114 -3.26 -20.19 0.96
C LYS A 114 -4.55 -19.77 1.67
N LYS A 115 -5.31 -20.73 2.20
CA LYS A 115 -6.56 -20.44 2.90
C LYS A 115 -6.33 -19.55 4.13
N ILE A 116 -5.29 -19.84 4.92
CA ILE A 116 -4.91 -19.01 6.06
C ILE A 116 -4.63 -17.56 5.61
N LEU A 117 -3.90 -17.37 4.51
CA LEU A 117 -3.62 -16.05 3.96
C LEU A 117 -4.89 -15.36 3.45
N GLU A 118 -5.76 -16.04 2.71
CA GLU A 118 -7.02 -15.47 2.22
C GLU A 118 -7.94 -15.02 3.37
N ASP A 119 -8.08 -15.84 4.40
CA ASP A 119 -8.93 -15.55 5.57
C ASP A 119 -8.36 -14.39 6.43
N SER A 120 -7.05 -14.10 6.34
CA SER A 120 -6.36 -13.11 7.18
C SER A 120 -5.96 -11.82 6.48
N THR A 121 -5.89 -11.80 5.14
CA THR A 121 -5.40 -10.65 4.36
C THR A 121 -6.49 -9.90 3.59
N GLY A 122 -7.75 -10.34 3.69
CA GLY A 122 -8.90 -9.72 3.01
C GLY A 122 -9.12 -8.23 3.31
N GLY A 123 -8.67 -7.72 4.45
CA GLY A 123 -8.73 -6.28 4.80
C GLY A 123 -7.53 -5.45 4.31
N ALA A 124 -6.34 -6.06 4.25
CA ALA A 124 -5.07 -5.35 4.05
C ALA A 124 -4.76 -4.96 2.58
N VAL A 125 -5.39 -5.62 1.59
CA VAL A 125 -5.09 -5.40 0.16
C VAL A 125 -5.77 -4.15 -0.42
N ALA A 126 -6.82 -3.63 0.23
CA ALA A 126 -7.59 -2.50 -0.27
C ALA A 126 -6.93 -1.12 -0.04
N GLN A 127 -5.94 -1.02 0.85
CA GLN A 127 -5.38 0.27 1.30
C GLN A 127 -4.12 0.71 0.55
N THR A 128 -3.44 -0.15 -0.21
CA THR A 128 -2.05 0.13 -0.66
C THR A 128 -1.88 0.50 -2.14
N TYR A 129 -2.92 0.41 -2.98
CA TYR A 129 -2.80 0.78 -4.40
C TYR A 129 -4.06 1.43 -4.97
N SER A 130 -4.29 2.68 -4.59
CA SER A 130 -5.22 3.57 -5.30
C SER A 130 -4.81 5.04 -5.15
N LEU A 131 -3.65 5.40 -5.73
CA LEU A 131 -3.28 6.80 -5.91
C LEU A 131 -3.53 7.25 -7.35
N LEU A 132 -4.61 8.01 -7.44
CA LEU A 132 -5.33 8.57 -8.56
C LEU A 132 -4.46 9.41 -9.51
N GLN A 133 -4.52 9.04 -10.78
CA GLN A 133 -4.07 9.80 -11.94
C GLN A 133 -5.21 10.73 -12.38
N ALA A 134 -5.08 12.04 -12.19
CA ALA A 134 -5.91 13.04 -12.86
C ALA A 134 -5.17 14.38 -12.96
N GLU A 135 -4.75 14.71 -14.18
CA GLU A 135 -4.38 16.04 -14.63
C GLU A 135 -5.63 16.93 -14.73
N SER A 136 -5.50 18.24 -14.50
CA SER A 136 -5.92 19.28 -15.47
C SER A 136 -5.88 20.72 -14.92
N ARG A 137 -4.92 21.48 -15.45
CA ARG A 137 -5.01 22.83 -16.07
C ARG A 137 -5.15 24.12 -15.22
N THR A 138 -4.15 24.95 -15.52
CA THR A 138 -3.92 26.41 -15.45
C THR A 138 -5.01 27.36 -15.99
N ALA A 139 -5.09 28.57 -15.39
CA ALA A 139 -5.17 29.92 -16.01
C ALA A 139 -5.19 31.01 -14.90
N SER A 140 -4.15 31.85 -14.72
CA SER A 140 -3.91 33.20 -15.29
C SER A 140 -4.67 34.39 -14.65
N GLY A 141 -3.93 35.42 -14.19
CA GLY A 141 -4.44 36.80 -14.00
C GLY A 141 -3.67 37.66 -12.97
N LEU A 142 -3.17 38.84 -13.35
CA LEU A 142 -2.18 39.70 -12.66
C LEU A 142 -2.75 40.94 -11.89
N ARG A 143 -1.93 41.48 -10.96
CA ARG A 143 -1.51 42.91 -10.70
C ARG A 143 -2.33 43.93 -9.86
N THR A 144 -1.78 44.23 -8.66
CA THR A 144 -1.35 45.51 -8.00
C THR A 144 -2.20 46.81 -7.84
N HIS A 145 -2.23 47.28 -6.57
CA HIS A 145 -2.08 48.63 -5.90
C HIS A 145 -2.68 49.99 -6.37
N ALA A 146 -3.24 50.70 -5.35
CA ALA A 146 -3.44 52.17 -5.13
C ALA A 146 -4.53 52.88 -5.97
N ASP A 147 -5.34 53.85 -5.50
CA ASP A 147 -5.08 54.98 -4.59
C ASP A 147 -6.35 55.66 -3.98
N LEU A 148 -6.10 56.58 -3.03
CA LEU A 148 -7.00 57.38 -2.18
C LEU A 148 -6.93 58.89 -2.57
N ALA A 149 -8.06 59.64 -2.62
CA ALA A 149 -8.23 61.08 -2.19
C ALA A 149 -9.39 61.84 -2.89
N ASN A 150 -10.26 62.52 -2.10
CA ASN A 150 -10.73 63.92 -2.30
C ASN A 150 -11.86 64.32 -1.30
N ALA A 151 -11.67 65.40 -0.51
CA ALA A 151 -12.75 66.23 0.05
C ALA A 151 -12.23 67.57 0.66
N GLU A 152 -12.61 68.71 0.08
CA GLU A 152 -12.48 70.06 0.66
C GLU A 152 -13.71 70.93 0.31
N VAL A 153 -14.61 71.20 1.27
CA VAL A 153 -15.61 72.30 1.21
C VAL A 153 -16.04 72.73 2.63
N ILE A 154 -15.14 73.24 3.49
CA ILE A 154 -15.53 73.91 4.76
C ILE A 154 -14.57 75.08 5.05
N HIS A 155 -14.47 76.05 4.13
CA HIS A 155 -13.72 77.28 4.41
C HIS A 155 -14.38 78.59 3.93
N LEU A 156 -15.60 78.53 3.42
CA LEU A 156 -16.28 79.71 2.87
C LEU A 156 -17.26 80.42 3.83
N MET A 157 -17.71 79.78 4.92
CA MET A 157 -18.76 80.34 5.79
C MET A 157 -18.30 81.24 6.95
N LYS A 158 -16.99 81.35 7.24
CA LYS A 158 -16.50 82.16 8.39
C LYS A 158 -16.25 83.64 8.09
N ARG A 159 -16.56 84.12 6.89
CA ARG A 159 -16.24 85.50 6.46
C ARG A 159 -17.40 86.50 6.61
N LEU A 160 -18.63 86.05 6.88
CA LEU A 160 -19.82 86.91 6.91
C LEU A 160 -20.25 87.41 8.31
N ALA A 161 -19.53 87.09 9.38
CA ALA A 161 -19.92 87.46 10.76
C ALA A 161 -19.24 88.73 11.31
N LYS A 162 -18.41 89.42 10.51
CA LYS A 162 -17.54 90.50 10.99
C LYS A 162 -18.07 91.93 10.72
N GLU A 163 -19.28 92.09 10.17
CA GLU A 163 -19.67 93.33 9.48
C GLU A 163 -20.64 94.32 10.17
N HIS A 164 -21.22 94.12 11.38
CA HIS A 164 -22.32 95.02 11.83
C HIS A 164 -22.29 95.56 13.29
N GLY A 165 -21.61 96.69 13.54
CA GLY A 165 -21.59 97.46 14.80
C GLY A 165 -22.85 98.32 15.13
N SER A 166 -22.89 98.93 16.34
CA SER A 166 -24.09 99.48 17.05
C SER A 166 -24.14 101.03 17.26
N PRO A 167 -25.34 101.67 17.40
CA PRO A 167 -25.57 103.14 17.35
C PRO A 167 -26.14 103.80 18.65
N ALA A 168 -25.80 103.32 19.85
CA ALA A 168 -26.37 103.84 21.12
C ALA A 168 -25.66 105.08 21.74
N LEU A 169 -24.55 105.54 21.18
CA LEU A 169 -23.75 106.64 21.77
C LEU A 169 -24.09 108.05 21.27
N ALA A 170 -25.11 108.23 20.42
CA ALA A 170 -25.36 109.50 19.74
C ALA A 170 -26.44 110.42 20.38
N GLN A 171 -27.06 110.07 21.52
CA GLN A 171 -28.32 110.73 21.95
C GLN A 171 -28.41 111.29 23.38
N LEU A 172 -27.31 111.46 24.13
CA LEU A 172 -27.39 111.99 25.51
C LEU A 172 -26.87 113.45 25.68
N ALA A 173 -26.29 114.04 24.64
CA ALA A 173 -25.61 115.34 24.70
C ALA A 173 -26.54 116.59 24.71
N SER A 174 -27.87 116.46 24.83
CA SER A 174 -28.80 117.57 24.52
C SER A 174 -29.69 118.07 25.67
N ARG A 175 -29.38 117.82 26.96
CA ARG A 175 -30.28 118.21 28.08
C ARG A 175 -29.75 119.22 29.11
N ILE A 176 -28.57 119.82 28.91
CA ILE A 176 -27.93 120.72 29.90
C ILE A 176 -28.25 122.23 29.72
N ALA A 177 -28.97 122.64 28.67
CA ALA A 177 -29.08 124.07 28.31
C ALA A 177 -30.21 124.90 28.98
N VAL A 178 -31.09 124.32 29.81
CA VAL A 178 -32.39 124.98 30.15
C VAL A 178 -32.49 125.58 31.56
N VAL A 179 -31.59 125.28 32.49
CA VAL A 179 -31.79 125.64 33.92
C VAL A 179 -31.18 127.00 34.32
N MET A 180 -30.39 127.67 33.46
CA MET A 180 -29.64 128.88 33.85
C MET A 180 -30.33 130.24 33.60
N LYS A 181 -31.63 130.34 33.27
CA LYS A 181 -32.20 131.63 32.80
C LYS A 181 -33.19 132.38 33.71
N TYR A 182 -33.71 131.86 34.82
CA TYR A 182 -34.72 132.61 35.58
C TYR A 182 -34.68 132.38 37.10
N GLY A 183 -34.37 133.43 37.87
CA GLY A 183 -34.72 133.48 39.30
C GLY A 183 -33.85 134.35 40.21
N ALA A 184 -33.78 135.66 39.98
CA ALA A 184 -33.27 136.62 40.96
C ALA A 184 -34.44 137.49 41.47
N GLY A 185 -34.59 137.63 42.79
CA GLY A 185 -35.48 138.66 43.36
C GLY A 185 -36.19 138.32 44.68
N ALA A 186 -35.45 138.22 45.79
CA ALA A 186 -35.95 138.54 47.14
C ALA A 186 -34.75 138.49 48.10
N GLY A 187 -34.42 139.62 48.71
CA GLY A 187 -33.25 139.85 49.58
C GLY A 187 -33.21 139.08 50.90
N GLN A 188 -33.44 137.77 50.87
CA GLN A 188 -32.75 136.86 51.78
C GLN A 188 -31.38 136.63 51.18
N ASP A 189 -30.31 136.68 51.98
CA ASP A 189 -28.95 136.43 51.50
C ASP A 189 -28.96 135.16 50.62
N PRO A 190 -28.84 135.31 49.28
CA PRO A 190 -28.91 134.17 48.37
C PRO A 190 -27.83 133.18 48.76
N PHE A 191 -26.71 133.65 49.33
CA PHE A 191 -25.60 132.83 49.78
C PHE A 191 -25.83 132.15 51.14
N ALA A 192 -26.70 132.62 52.03
CA ALA A 192 -27.00 131.91 53.29
C ALA A 192 -27.95 130.73 53.04
N LYS A 193 -28.95 130.93 52.19
CA LYS A 193 -29.89 129.88 51.77
C LYS A 193 -29.24 128.90 50.80
N VAL A 194 -28.35 129.39 49.92
CA VAL A 194 -27.48 128.53 49.09
C VAL A 194 -26.42 127.83 49.95
N LYS A 195 -25.81 128.44 50.98
CA LYS A 195 -24.90 127.72 51.90
C LYS A 195 -25.63 126.69 52.75
N GLY A 196 -26.85 126.96 53.23
CA GLY A 196 -27.67 125.98 53.94
C GLY A 196 -28.13 124.83 53.05
N LEU A 197 -28.59 125.11 51.82
CA LEU A 197 -28.91 124.09 50.82
C LEU A 197 -27.65 123.35 50.35
N ILE A 198 -26.51 124.02 50.23
CA ILE A 198 -25.22 123.38 49.92
C ILE A 198 -24.78 122.52 51.10
N SER A 199 -24.92 122.95 52.36
CA SER A 199 -24.58 122.16 53.55
C SER A 199 -25.52 120.97 53.74
N GLU A 200 -26.83 121.13 53.57
CA GLU A 200 -27.80 120.02 53.59
C GLU A 200 -27.62 119.08 52.39
N MET A 201 -27.28 119.60 51.20
CA MET A 201 -26.97 118.77 50.04
C MET A 201 -25.60 118.13 50.17
N ILE A 202 -24.62 118.74 50.88
CA ILE A 202 -23.35 118.11 51.26
C ILE A 202 -23.61 117.01 52.28
N GLU A 203 -24.35 117.25 53.37
CA GLU A 203 -24.68 116.21 54.36
C GLU A 203 -25.50 115.07 53.74
N LYS A 204 -26.43 115.39 52.84
CA LYS A 204 -27.23 114.39 52.11
C LYS A 204 -26.39 113.66 51.07
N LEU A 205 -25.50 114.34 50.33
CA LEU A 205 -24.55 113.71 49.41
C LEU A 205 -23.49 112.90 50.17
N GLU A 206 -23.12 113.26 51.40
CA GLU A 206 -22.20 112.51 52.25
C GLU A 206 -22.89 111.26 52.84
N ALA A 207 -24.16 111.36 53.22
CA ALA A 207 -24.97 110.22 53.65
C ALA A 207 -25.35 109.28 52.49
N GLU A 208 -25.68 109.83 51.32
CA GLU A 208 -25.88 109.09 50.07
C GLU A 208 -24.57 108.47 49.61
N ALA A 209 -23.44 109.19 49.63
CA ALA A 209 -22.13 108.62 49.31
C ALA A 209 -21.70 107.54 50.31
N GLY A 210 -22.05 107.65 51.59
CA GLY A 210 -21.81 106.62 52.59
C GLY A 210 -22.61 105.35 52.33
N SER A 211 -23.91 105.49 52.02
CA SER A 211 -24.81 104.36 51.72
C SER A 211 -24.46 103.71 50.37
N GLU A 212 -24.17 104.53 49.36
CA GLU A 212 -23.74 104.12 48.02
C GLU A 212 -22.35 103.49 48.07
N ALA A 213 -21.44 103.94 48.94
CA ALA A 213 -20.16 103.26 49.19
C ALA A 213 -20.36 101.86 49.81
N THR A 214 -21.30 101.70 50.76
CA THR A 214 -21.60 100.38 51.33
C THR A 214 -22.30 99.45 50.35
N GLU A 215 -23.24 99.96 49.55
CA GLU A 215 -23.95 99.16 48.55
C GLU A 215 -23.06 98.81 47.35
N LYS A 216 -22.17 99.73 46.96
CA LYS A 216 -21.11 99.46 45.98
C LYS A 216 -20.13 98.41 46.50
N ALA A 217 -19.71 98.49 47.77
CA ALA A 217 -18.83 97.48 48.36
C ALA A 217 -19.50 96.08 48.38
N TYR A 218 -20.78 96.00 48.74
CA TYR A 218 -21.56 94.76 48.68
C TYR A 218 -21.72 94.24 47.24
N CYS A 219 -22.04 95.11 46.28
CA CYS A 219 -22.15 94.74 44.87
C CYS A 219 -20.82 94.26 44.29
N ASP A 220 -19.71 94.96 44.58
CA ASP A 220 -18.38 94.58 44.12
C ASP A 220 -17.96 93.22 44.72
N GLU A 221 -18.22 92.98 46.02
CA GLU A 221 -17.95 91.71 46.71
C GLU A 221 -18.79 90.57 46.13
N GLN A 222 -20.10 90.74 46.00
CA GLN A 222 -21.00 89.71 45.45
C GLN A 222 -20.75 89.45 43.97
N LEU A 223 -20.40 90.47 43.17
CA LEU A 223 -19.98 90.29 41.79
C LEU A 223 -18.67 89.50 41.70
N LEU A 224 -17.69 89.79 42.56
CA LEU A 224 -16.45 89.02 42.66
C LEU A 224 -16.72 87.56 43.02
N GLU A 225 -17.45 87.29 44.11
CA GLU A 225 -17.79 85.92 44.53
C GLU A 225 -18.57 85.17 43.45
N THR A 226 -19.51 85.83 42.78
CA THR A 226 -20.31 85.22 41.70
C THR A 226 -19.44 84.94 40.48
N GLN A 227 -18.51 85.83 40.15
CA GLN A 227 -17.58 85.66 39.03
C GLN A 227 -16.58 84.53 39.29
N GLU A 228 -16.07 84.40 40.52
CA GLU A 228 -15.24 83.27 40.94
C GLU A 228 -16.00 81.94 40.88
N LYS A 229 -17.21 81.87 41.45
CA LYS A 229 -18.07 80.68 41.40
C LYS A 229 -18.42 80.30 39.96
N LYS A 230 -18.72 81.28 39.11
CA LYS A 230 -18.98 81.06 37.69
C LYS A 230 -17.74 80.48 37.00
N GLY A 231 -16.57 81.06 37.22
CA GLY A 231 -15.32 80.54 36.65
C GLY A 231 -15.01 79.11 37.10
N GLN A 232 -15.27 78.79 38.37
CA GLN A 232 -15.09 77.43 38.89
C GLN A 232 -16.09 76.43 38.30
N LEU A 233 -17.36 76.81 38.16
CA LEU A 233 -18.37 75.98 37.49
C LEU A 233 -18.06 75.78 36.00
N GLU A 234 -17.60 76.82 35.30
CA GLU A 234 -17.17 76.73 33.89
C GLU A 234 -15.95 75.80 33.74
N PHE A 235 -14.98 75.89 34.66
CA PHE A 235 -13.84 74.96 34.72
C PHE A 235 -14.29 73.52 34.97
N ASP A 236 -15.19 73.29 35.92
CA ASP A 236 -15.73 71.96 36.22
C ASP A 236 -16.57 71.40 35.06
N MET A 237 -17.36 72.24 34.37
CA MET A 237 -18.07 71.86 33.15
C MET A 237 -17.10 71.43 32.05
N SER A 238 -16.05 72.21 31.79
CA SER A 238 -15.01 71.87 30.80
C SER A 238 -14.30 70.56 31.14
N LYS A 239 -13.97 70.36 32.43
CA LYS A 239 -13.37 69.13 32.95
C LYS A 239 -14.31 67.93 32.80
N LEU A 240 -15.59 68.07 33.12
CA LEU A 240 -16.59 67.01 32.95
C LEU A 240 -16.82 66.69 31.46
N SER A 241 -16.89 67.71 30.60
CA SER A 241 -17.01 67.52 29.14
C SER A 241 -15.84 66.71 28.59
N THR A 242 -14.60 67.07 28.94
CA THR A 242 -13.41 66.33 28.52
C THR A 242 -13.44 64.87 29.00
N LYS A 243 -13.90 64.63 30.23
CA LYS A 243 -14.06 63.27 30.76
C LYS A 243 -15.15 62.48 30.03
N ILE A 244 -16.27 63.13 29.66
CA ILE A 244 -17.34 62.52 28.86
C ILE A 244 -16.81 62.13 27.48
N ASP A 245 -16.06 63.01 26.82
CA ASP A 245 -15.50 62.74 25.48
C ASP A 245 -14.49 61.57 25.53
N GLN A 246 -13.65 61.53 26.57
CA GLN A 246 -12.74 60.41 26.82
C GLN A 246 -13.48 59.10 27.09
N ALA A 247 -14.51 59.12 27.93
CA ALA A 247 -15.31 57.93 28.24
C ALA A 247 -16.10 57.44 27.01
N SER A 248 -16.65 58.36 26.21
CA SER A 248 -17.34 58.05 24.95
C SER A 248 -16.40 57.38 23.95
N SER A 249 -15.19 57.95 23.77
CA SER A 249 -14.16 57.38 22.89
C SER A 249 -13.74 55.97 23.34
N LYS A 250 -13.53 55.78 24.66
CA LYS A 250 -13.24 54.46 25.23
C LYS A 250 -14.40 53.48 25.05
N SER A 251 -15.65 53.93 25.17
CA SER A 251 -16.81 53.07 24.95
C SER A 251 -16.91 52.59 23.51
N VAL A 252 -16.56 53.44 22.53
CA VAL A 252 -16.53 53.04 21.12
C VAL A 252 -15.39 52.05 20.85
N ALA A 253 -14.19 52.32 21.39
CA ALA A 253 -13.05 51.39 21.28
C ALA A 253 -13.37 50.02 21.89
N LEU A 254 -13.88 49.98 23.12
CA LEU A 254 -14.27 48.74 23.79
C LEU A 254 -15.37 47.98 23.03
N LYS A 255 -16.30 48.66 22.36
CA LYS A 255 -17.31 47.99 21.52
C LYS A 255 -16.69 47.34 20.30
N ALA A 256 -15.74 48.01 19.64
CA ALA A 256 -15.02 47.44 18.50
C ALA A 256 -14.18 46.22 18.92
N GLU A 257 -13.46 46.31 20.05
CA GLU A 257 -12.71 45.18 20.62
C GLU A 257 -13.63 43.99 20.96
N VAL A 258 -14.83 44.24 21.51
CA VAL A 258 -15.81 43.16 21.79
C VAL A 258 -16.29 42.49 20.51
N GLU A 259 -16.58 43.24 19.44
CA GLU A 259 -17.00 42.66 18.16
C GLU A 259 -15.87 41.84 17.52
N GLU A 260 -14.63 42.31 17.58
CA GLU A 260 -13.44 41.58 17.11
C GLU A 260 -13.25 40.28 17.89
N LEU A 261 -13.24 40.34 19.23
CA LEU A 261 -13.10 39.17 20.11
C LEU A 261 -14.24 38.14 19.91
N GLN A 262 -15.47 38.60 19.64
CA GLN A 262 -16.58 37.70 19.30
C GLN A 262 -16.35 36.98 17.96
N GLY A 263 -15.81 37.68 16.96
CA GLY A 263 -15.41 37.09 15.69
C GLY A 263 -14.30 36.05 15.84
N GLU A 264 -13.26 36.38 16.61
CA GLU A 264 -12.16 35.45 16.92
C GLU A 264 -12.65 34.21 17.68
N LEU A 265 -13.53 34.36 18.66
CA LEU A 265 -14.12 33.22 19.40
C LEU A 265 -14.93 32.29 18.48
N ALA A 266 -15.69 32.86 17.53
CA ALA A 266 -16.46 32.08 16.56
C ALA A 266 -15.53 31.32 15.60
N ALA A 267 -14.48 31.97 15.09
CA ALA A 267 -13.46 31.34 14.25
C ALA A 267 -12.75 30.20 14.98
N LEU A 268 -12.35 30.43 16.24
CA LEU A 268 -11.69 29.44 17.09
C LEU A 268 -12.61 28.25 17.41
N ALA A 269 -13.91 28.48 17.63
CA ALA A 269 -14.89 27.41 17.82
C ALA A 269 -15.07 26.56 16.55
N LYS A 270 -15.10 27.19 15.38
CA LYS A 270 -15.17 26.48 14.09
C LYS A 270 -13.91 25.64 13.85
N GLN A 271 -12.73 26.21 14.05
CA GLN A 271 -11.46 25.50 13.91
C GLN A 271 -11.39 24.28 14.85
N GLN A 272 -11.83 24.42 16.11
CA GLN A 272 -11.90 23.29 17.03
C GLN A 272 -12.84 22.18 16.53
N ALA A 273 -14.02 22.53 16.01
CA ALA A 273 -14.96 21.54 15.50
C ALA A 273 -14.41 20.77 14.28
N GLU A 274 -13.70 21.44 13.37
CA GLU A 274 -13.04 20.82 12.22
C GLU A 274 -11.89 19.88 12.65
N MET A 275 -11.09 20.28 13.65
CA MET A 275 -10.08 19.41 14.24
C MET A 275 -10.70 18.19 14.93
N ASP A 276 -11.78 18.37 15.70
CA ASP A 276 -12.47 17.27 16.40
C ASP A 276 -13.05 16.25 15.41
N ALA A 277 -13.63 16.73 14.31
CA ALA A 277 -14.14 15.88 13.23
C ALA A 277 -13.01 15.09 12.57
N THR A 278 -11.95 15.78 12.14
CA THR A 278 -10.79 15.16 11.50
C THR A 278 -10.13 14.13 12.42
N ARG A 279 -10.00 14.45 13.72
CA ARG A 279 -9.43 13.54 14.73
C ARG A 279 -10.26 12.27 14.90
N ARG A 280 -11.59 12.40 14.89
CA ARG A 280 -12.50 11.25 15.01
C ARG A 280 -12.40 10.33 13.80
N GLU A 281 -12.40 10.91 12.59
CA GLU A 281 -12.28 10.16 11.35
C GLU A 281 -10.93 9.47 11.24
N SER A 282 -9.83 10.19 11.49
CA SER A 282 -8.48 9.63 11.42
C SER A 282 -8.25 8.54 12.47
N HIS A 283 -8.71 8.74 13.71
CA HIS A 283 -8.60 7.73 14.76
C HIS A 283 -9.38 6.46 14.41
N SER A 284 -10.60 6.61 13.85
CA SER A 284 -11.41 5.46 13.44
C SER A 284 -10.71 4.65 12.34
N ALA A 285 -10.17 5.32 11.32
CA ALA A 285 -9.43 4.68 10.25
C ALA A 285 -8.16 3.98 10.78
N PHE A 286 -7.43 4.60 11.71
CA PHE A 286 -6.28 3.99 12.37
C PHE A 286 -6.65 2.73 13.17
N VAL A 287 -7.76 2.74 13.91
CA VAL A 287 -8.19 1.56 14.68
C VAL A 287 -8.49 0.37 13.77
N GLU A 288 -9.14 0.63 12.62
CA GLU A 288 -9.39 -0.39 11.60
C GLU A 288 -8.09 -0.89 10.95
N ALA A 289 -7.23 0.02 10.47
CA ALA A 289 -5.95 -0.32 9.85
C ALA A 289 -5.03 -1.10 10.80
N LYS A 290 -4.95 -0.70 12.08
CA LYS A 290 -4.21 -1.42 13.12
C LYS A 290 -4.75 -2.83 13.37
N ALA A 291 -6.07 -3.01 13.34
CA ALA A 291 -6.67 -4.34 13.50
C ALA A 291 -6.34 -5.24 12.30
N ASP A 292 -6.45 -4.71 11.08
CA ASP A 292 -6.15 -5.43 9.84
C ASP A 292 -4.67 -5.81 9.74
N LEU A 293 -3.76 -4.89 10.09
CA LEU A 293 -2.32 -5.17 10.12
C LEU A 293 -1.97 -6.26 11.13
N LYS A 294 -2.58 -6.26 12.33
CA LYS A 294 -2.37 -7.33 13.32
C LYS A 294 -2.91 -8.67 12.83
N ALA A 295 -4.10 -8.69 12.26
CA ALA A 295 -4.70 -9.90 11.69
C ALA A 295 -3.82 -10.45 10.55
N GLY A 296 -3.32 -9.58 9.67
CA GLY A 296 -2.40 -9.93 8.59
C GLY A 296 -1.09 -10.52 9.10
N ILE A 297 -0.46 -9.93 10.12
CA ILE A 297 0.77 -10.46 10.75
C ILE A 297 0.52 -11.86 11.33
N GLU A 298 -0.57 -12.05 12.08
CA GLU A 298 -0.91 -13.37 12.63
C GLU A 298 -1.18 -14.41 11.55
N GLY A 299 -1.87 -14.02 10.48
CA GLY A 299 -2.13 -14.86 9.32
C GLY A 299 -0.86 -15.31 8.62
N VAL A 300 0.03 -14.38 8.30
CA VAL A 300 1.33 -14.66 7.67
C VAL A 300 2.18 -15.57 8.56
N ARG A 301 2.20 -15.35 9.89
CA ARG A 301 2.91 -16.23 10.84
C ARG A 301 2.37 -17.66 10.85
N LYS A 302 1.04 -17.83 10.84
CA LYS A 302 0.41 -19.15 10.78
C LYS A 302 0.75 -19.86 9.46
N ALA A 303 0.68 -19.15 8.32
CA ALA A 303 1.06 -19.69 7.02
C ALA A 303 2.54 -20.09 6.97
N LEU A 304 3.43 -19.24 7.50
CA LEU A 304 4.85 -19.55 7.67
C LEU A 304 5.09 -20.79 8.53
N SER A 305 4.35 -20.95 9.63
CA SER A 305 4.46 -22.15 10.49
C SER A 305 4.09 -23.43 9.73
N VAL A 306 3.01 -23.41 8.94
CA VAL A 306 2.57 -24.56 8.13
C VAL A 306 3.61 -24.89 7.06
N LEU A 307 4.08 -23.89 6.32
CA LEU A 307 5.08 -24.08 5.26
C LEU A 307 6.44 -24.51 5.81
N LYS A 308 6.93 -23.91 6.90
CA LYS A 308 8.17 -24.32 7.57
C LYS A 308 8.06 -25.72 8.17
N GLY A 309 6.89 -26.12 8.67
CA GLY A 309 6.65 -27.50 9.12
C GLY A 309 6.85 -28.53 8.00
N TYR A 310 6.33 -28.25 6.81
CA TYR A 310 6.41 -29.16 5.67
C TYR A 310 7.79 -29.15 4.97
N TYR A 311 8.35 -27.97 4.73
CA TYR A 311 9.62 -27.81 4.00
C TYR A 311 10.86 -27.84 4.91
N GLY A 312 10.74 -27.44 6.18
CA GLY A 312 11.85 -27.40 7.16
C GLY A 312 12.22 -28.76 7.75
N GLY A 313 11.30 -29.73 7.78
CA GLY A 313 11.58 -31.10 8.25
C GLY A 313 12.51 -31.92 7.34
N ALA A 314 12.92 -31.40 6.18
CA ALA A 314 13.62 -32.14 5.14
C ALA A 314 15.12 -31.82 5.00
N ALA A 315 15.70 -31.00 5.89
CA ALA A 315 17.16 -30.77 5.89
C ALA A 315 17.98 -32.05 6.20
N SER A 316 17.34 -33.15 6.61
CA SER A 316 18.00 -34.40 6.99
C SER A 316 17.86 -35.55 5.99
N ALA A 317 17.10 -35.41 4.90
CA ALA A 317 16.82 -36.52 3.96
C ALA A 317 17.53 -36.40 2.60
N SER A 318 18.14 -35.26 2.29
CA SER A 318 18.74 -34.98 0.96
C SER A 318 20.20 -35.46 0.83
N LEU A 319 20.54 -36.63 1.38
CA LEU A 319 21.92 -37.17 1.33
C LEU A 319 22.04 -38.62 0.80
N LEU A 320 20.98 -39.22 0.23
CA LEU A 320 20.98 -40.66 -0.06
C LEU A 320 20.74 -41.11 -1.52
N GLN A 321 20.79 -40.24 -2.53
CA GLN A 321 20.70 -40.72 -3.93
C GLN A 321 21.98 -40.49 -4.71
N GLY A 322 22.94 -41.38 -4.46
CA GLY A 322 24.15 -41.58 -5.24
C GLY A 322 24.41 -43.08 -5.47
N ALA A 323 23.42 -43.80 -6.00
CA ALA A 323 23.57 -45.21 -6.37
C ALA A 323 22.77 -45.49 -7.66
N GLY A 324 23.43 -45.38 -8.81
CA GLY A 324 22.78 -45.58 -10.11
C GLY A 324 23.76 -45.64 -11.27
N SER A 325 24.81 -46.46 -11.15
CA SER A 325 25.78 -46.70 -12.22
C SER A 325 26.00 -48.21 -12.40
N LEU A 326 25.01 -48.95 -12.94
CA LEU A 326 25.26 -50.30 -13.49
C LEU A 326 24.22 -50.85 -14.49
N SER A 327 23.61 -50.05 -15.37
CA SER A 327 22.65 -50.60 -16.35
C SER A 327 22.80 -50.01 -17.75
N ALA A 328 23.96 -50.26 -18.38
CA ALA A 328 24.30 -49.77 -19.71
C ALA A 328 24.22 -50.85 -20.82
N ALA A 329 23.46 -51.93 -20.63
CA ALA A 329 23.33 -52.98 -21.64
C ALA A 329 21.93 -53.59 -21.71
N MET A 330 20.90 -52.75 -21.86
CA MET A 330 19.59 -53.10 -22.42
C MET A 330 18.78 -51.81 -22.55
N GLN A 331 18.16 -51.56 -23.71
CA GLN A 331 17.27 -50.42 -23.94
C GLN A 331 16.05 -50.50 -22.98
N GLN A 332 16.16 -49.91 -21.80
CA GLN A 332 15.02 -49.66 -20.91
C GLN A 332 14.67 -48.16 -20.93
N PRO A 333 13.38 -47.79 -20.85
CA PRO A 333 12.99 -46.41 -20.56
C PRO A 333 13.58 -45.99 -19.21
N ALA A 334 14.04 -44.75 -19.10
CA ALA A 334 14.49 -44.20 -17.83
C ALA A 334 13.39 -44.36 -16.77
N MET A 335 13.76 -44.81 -15.57
CA MET A 335 12.86 -44.83 -14.40
C MET A 335 12.24 -43.42 -14.22
N PRO A 336 10.94 -43.31 -13.93
CA PRO A 336 10.35 -41.99 -13.65
C PRO A 336 11.02 -41.39 -12.41
N GLU A 337 11.40 -40.12 -12.50
CA GLU A 337 11.95 -39.40 -11.35
C GLU A 337 10.91 -39.37 -10.23
N GLY A 338 11.28 -39.88 -9.05
CA GLY A 338 10.43 -39.82 -7.86
C GLY A 338 10.20 -38.36 -7.43
N HIS A 339 9.02 -38.08 -6.87
CA HIS A 339 8.70 -36.74 -6.39
C HIS A 339 9.59 -36.34 -5.22
N THR A 340 10.52 -35.43 -5.47
CA THR A 340 11.27 -34.72 -4.44
C THR A 340 10.52 -33.44 -4.07
N LYS A 341 10.42 -33.13 -2.76
CA LYS A 341 9.86 -31.86 -2.29
C LYS A 341 10.49 -30.70 -3.07
N ALA A 342 9.69 -29.74 -3.53
CA ALA A 342 10.17 -28.58 -4.25
C ALA A 342 10.84 -27.56 -3.31
N SER A 343 11.86 -27.98 -2.55
CA SER A 343 12.48 -27.23 -1.45
C SER A 343 12.99 -25.86 -1.89
N GLY A 344 13.45 -25.71 -3.14
CA GLY A 344 13.85 -24.40 -3.68
C GLY A 344 12.68 -23.43 -3.83
N ALA A 345 11.57 -23.89 -4.42
CA ALA A 345 10.35 -23.09 -4.57
C ALA A 345 9.69 -22.81 -3.20
N GLY A 346 9.62 -23.81 -2.32
CA GLY A 346 9.12 -23.66 -0.96
C GLY A 346 9.93 -22.65 -0.13
N SER A 347 11.26 -22.67 -0.24
CA SER A 347 12.13 -21.67 0.41
C SER A 347 11.89 -20.26 -0.13
N GLY A 348 11.63 -20.12 -1.45
CA GLY A 348 11.26 -18.85 -2.06
C GLY A 348 9.94 -18.28 -1.52
N ILE A 349 8.90 -19.12 -1.40
CA ILE A 349 7.60 -18.72 -0.84
C ILE A 349 7.75 -18.30 0.63
N ILE A 350 8.49 -19.08 1.43
CA ILE A 350 8.79 -18.75 2.83
C ILE A 350 9.51 -17.40 2.92
N GLY A 351 10.53 -17.17 2.10
CA GLY A 351 11.27 -15.91 2.08
C GLY A 351 10.40 -14.70 1.73
N ILE A 352 9.48 -14.84 0.76
CA ILE A 352 8.52 -13.76 0.43
C ILE A 352 7.60 -13.47 1.62
N LEU A 353 7.07 -14.51 2.27
CA LEU A 353 6.18 -14.33 3.42
C LEU A 353 6.89 -13.72 4.63
N GLU A 354 8.18 -14.01 4.85
CA GLU A 354 8.98 -13.36 5.89
C GLU A 354 9.20 -11.86 5.61
N VAL A 355 9.38 -11.48 4.34
CA VAL A 355 9.45 -10.06 3.93
C VAL A 355 8.11 -9.38 4.18
N VAL A 356 6.99 -10.00 3.79
CA VAL A 356 5.64 -9.46 4.02
C VAL A 356 5.36 -9.29 5.52
N GLU A 357 5.74 -10.26 6.38
CA GLU A 357 5.60 -10.14 7.84
C GLU A 357 6.39 -8.92 8.37
N SER A 358 7.62 -8.74 7.89
CA SER A 358 8.49 -7.62 8.25
C SER A 358 7.86 -6.28 7.84
N ASP A 359 7.32 -6.20 6.62
CA ASP A 359 6.69 -4.98 6.10
C ASP A 359 5.40 -4.64 6.84
N PHE A 360 4.53 -5.62 7.14
CA PHE A 360 3.35 -5.38 7.98
C PHE A 360 3.72 -4.94 9.39
N THR A 361 4.76 -5.53 9.99
CA THR A 361 5.24 -5.13 11.32
C THR A 361 5.79 -3.71 11.32
N LYS A 362 6.54 -3.31 10.28
CA LYS A 362 7.03 -1.94 10.12
C LYS A 362 5.89 -0.96 9.91
N ASN A 363 4.94 -1.27 9.03
CA ASN A 363 3.78 -0.42 8.77
C ASN A 363 2.96 -0.20 10.04
N LEU A 364 2.72 -1.26 10.83
CA LEU A 364 2.04 -1.14 12.12
C LEU A 364 2.78 -0.18 13.08
N ALA A 365 4.10 -0.28 13.17
CA ALA A 365 4.89 0.60 14.02
C ALA A 365 4.88 2.06 13.53
N VAL A 366 4.91 2.27 12.22
CA VAL A 366 4.80 3.61 11.60
C VAL A 366 3.43 4.21 11.90
N GLU A 367 2.33 3.48 11.64
CA GLU A 367 0.99 3.97 11.92
C GLU A 367 0.78 4.28 13.40
N GLU A 368 1.27 3.44 14.32
CA GLU A 368 1.19 3.71 15.77
C GLU A 368 1.94 5.00 16.14
N THR A 369 3.11 5.23 15.55
CA THR A 369 3.90 6.45 15.81
C THR A 369 3.24 7.70 15.22
N GLU A 370 2.67 7.59 14.02
CA GLU A 370 1.94 8.68 13.37
C GLU A 370 0.68 9.05 14.15
N GLU A 371 -0.07 8.06 14.62
CA GLU A 371 -1.26 8.25 15.45
C GLU A 371 -0.92 8.90 16.79
N ASP A 372 0.13 8.44 17.48
CA ASP A 372 0.58 9.04 18.75
C ASP A 372 1.00 10.51 18.55
N SER A 373 1.68 10.81 17.44
CA SER A 373 2.08 12.17 17.07
C SER A 373 0.87 13.05 16.76
N ALA A 374 -0.09 12.54 15.98
CA ALA A 374 -1.32 13.25 15.64
C ALA A 374 -2.20 13.50 16.87
N ALA A 375 -2.29 12.54 17.79
CA ALA A 375 -3.00 12.68 19.06
C ALA A 375 -2.36 13.77 19.93
N ALA A 376 -1.03 13.77 20.06
CA ALA A 376 -0.30 14.77 20.84
C ALA A 376 -0.45 16.19 20.25
N GLU A 377 -0.39 16.33 18.91
CA GLU A 377 -0.59 17.61 18.24
C GLU A 377 -2.03 18.13 18.42
N TYR A 378 -3.02 17.25 18.29
CA TYR A 378 -4.42 17.59 18.55
C TYR A 378 -4.65 18.05 20.00
N GLU A 379 -4.09 17.35 20.99
CA GLU A 379 -4.19 17.75 22.40
C GLU A 379 -3.53 19.11 22.64
N LYS A 380 -2.34 19.33 22.08
CA LYS A 380 -1.62 20.61 22.19
C LYS A 380 -2.43 21.76 21.59
N MET A 381 -2.99 21.58 20.39
CA MET A 381 -3.80 22.61 19.73
C MET A 381 -5.11 22.86 20.49
N THR A 382 -5.74 21.80 21.00
CA THR A 382 -6.96 21.91 21.80
C THR A 382 -6.71 22.65 23.12
N GLN A 383 -5.57 22.41 23.77
CA GLN A 383 -5.17 23.17 24.96
C GLN A 383 -4.88 24.63 24.64
N ALA A 384 -4.17 24.91 23.54
CA ALA A 384 -3.93 26.28 23.09
C ALA A 384 -5.26 27.02 22.86
N ASN A 385 -6.21 26.39 22.17
CA ASN A 385 -7.54 26.95 21.92
C ASN A 385 -8.33 27.16 23.22
N LYS A 386 -8.16 26.32 24.24
CA LYS A 386 -8.79 26.53 25.56
C LYS A 386 -8.21 27.74 26.28
N VAL A 387 -6.88 27.90 26.27
CA VAL A 387 -6.21 29.05 26.88
C VAL A 387 -6.61 30.36 26.20
N THR A 388 -6.77 30.38 24.88
CA THR A 388 -7.24 31.57 24.15
C THR A 388 -8.69 31.94 24.45
N LYS A 389 -9.51 30.98 24.92
CA LYS A 389 -10.92 31.23 25.29
C LYS A 389 -11.11 31.75 26.71
N THR A 390 -10.14 31.53 27.60
CA THR A 390 -10.16 31.96 29.01
C THR A 390 -9.46 33.29 29.18
#